data_AF-A0A081EUB7-F1
#
_entry.id   AF-A0A081EUB7-F1
#
_cell.length_a   1.000
_cell.length_b   1.000
_cell.length_c   1.000
_cell.angle_alpha   90.00
_cell.angle_beta   90.00
_cell.angle_gamma   90.00
#
_symmetry.space_group_name_H-M   'P 1'
#
loop_
_entity.id
_entity.type
_entity.pdbx_description
1 polymer ?
#
loop_
_entity_poly.entity_id
_entity_poly.type
_entity_poly.pdbx_seq_one_letter_code
_entity_poly.pdbx_strand_id
1 'polypeptide(L)'
;MGAQNRVQSVSIEPGELVYDSDSQVVGRVSGLIDDGFEVEAVESDESEVEEVPGKEFGEGYLMWRCGECGEMDELDEGLPESCPNCSAPKEAITAVEED
;
A
#
# COMPACT_ATOMS: atom_id res chain seq x y z
N MET A 1 -36.92 28.89 -7.45
CA MET A 1 -36.76 28.05 -6.26
C MET A 1 -35.29 27.61 -6.20
N GLY A 2 -34.49 28.16 -5.29
CA GLY A 2 -33.10 27.71 -5.10
C GLY A 2 -33.11 26.47 -4.20
N ALA A 3 -32.50 25.37 -4.67
CA ALA A 3 -32.32 24.18 -3.86
C ALA A 3 -31.34 24.53 -2.73
N GLN A 4 -31.86 24.62 -1.52
CA GLN A 4 -31.08 24.84 -0.31
C GLN A 4 -30.13 23.65 -0.19
N ASN A 5 -28.85 23.86 -0.50
CA ASN A 5 -27.78 22.91 -0.23
C ASN A 5 -27.68 22.75 1.28
N ARG A 6 -28.44 21.81 1.84
CA ARG A 6 -28.36 21.43 3.24
C ARG A 6 -27.04 20.67 3.37
N VAL A 7 -25.95 21.40 3.57
CA VAL A 7 -24.77 20.86 4.23
C VAL A 7 -25.24 20.35 5.58
N GLN A 8 -25.58 19.07 5.62
CA GLN A 8 -25.63 18.35 6.88
C GLN A 8 -24.22 18.47 7.42
N SER A 9 -24.06 19.12 8.56
CA SER A 9 -22.81 19.13 9.31
C SER A 9 -22.57 17.73 9.86
N VAL A 10 -22.32 16.78 8.95
CA VAL A 10 -21.78 15.48 9.25
C VAL A 10 -20.37 15.77 9.74
N SER A 11 -20.13 15.51 11.03
CA SER A 11 -18.80 15.63 11.60
C SER A 11 -18.07 14.35 11.22
N ILE A 12 -17.20 14.45 10.22
CA ILE A 12 -16.34 13.35 9.80
C ILE A 12 -15.15 13.32 10.77
N GLU A 13 -14.92 12.17 11.40
CA GLU A 13 -13.81 11.97 12.33
C GLU A 13 -12.70 11.13 11.66
N PRO A 14 -11.41 11.38 11.99
CA PRO A 14 -10.34 10.50 11.55
C PRO A 14 -10.60 9.08 12.07
N GLY A 15 -10.61 8.12 11.15
CA GLY A 15 -10.97 6.72 11.39
C GLY A 15 -12.36 6.32 10.89
N GLU A 16 -13.18 7.25 10.41
CA GLU A 16 -14.49 6.92 9.84
C GLU A 16 -14.39 6.26 8.46
N LEU A 17 -15.29 5.32 8.15
CA LEU A 17 -15.34 4.63 6.86
C LEU A 17 -16.08 5.45 5.81
N VAL A 18 -15.49 5.53 4.63
CA VAL A 18 -16.04 6.23 3.47
C VAL A 18 -16.57 5.22 2.47
N TYR A 19 -17.79 5.44 2.02
CA TYR A 19 -18.50 4.56 1.11
C TYR A 19 -18.79 5.29 -0.21
N ASP A 20 -18.74 4.56 -1.32
CA ASP A 20 -19.21 5.06 -2.61
C ASP A 20 -20.76 5.05 -2.68
N SER A 21 -21.31 5.62 -3.75
CA SER A 21 -22.71 5.54 -4.15
C SER A 21 -23.29 4.12 -4.18
N ASP A 22 -22.47 3.10 -4.44
CA ASP A 22 -22.88 1.69 -4.42
C ASP A 22 -22.84 1.06 -3.01
N SER A 23 -22.55 1.83 -1.95
CA SER A 23 -22.32 1.35 -0.57
C SER A 23 -21.09 0.44 -0.40
N GLN A 24 -20.17 0.45 -1.35
CA GLN A 24 -18.87 -0.21 -1.21
C GLN A 24 -17.90 0.66 -0.42
N VAL A 25 -17.11 0.05 0.48
CA VAL A 25 -16.06 0.76 1.24
C VAL A 25 -14.96 1.22 0.27
N VAL A 26 -14.71 2.52 0.27
CA VAL A 26 -13.64 3.17 -0.50
C VAL A 26 -12.38 3.29 0.35
N GLY A 27 -12.54 3.53 1.66
CA GLY A 27 -11.41 3.70 2.56
C GLY A 27 -11.81 4.19 3.95
N ARG A 28 -10.81 4.54 4.77
CA ARG A 28 -11.00 5.24 6.04
C ARG A 28 -10.47 6.67 5.94
N VAL A 29 -11.06 7.59 6.68
CA VAL A 29 -10.56 8.96 6.78
C VAL A 29 -9.27 8.98 7.57
N SER A 30 -8.16 9.35 6.93
CA SER A 30 -6.84 9.43 7.58
C SER A 30 -6.63 10.79 8.26
N GLY A 31 -7.20 11.85 7.69
CA GLY A 31 -7.08 13.19 8.25
C GLY A 31 -8.06 14.20 7.64
N LEU A 32 -8.23 15.31 8.36
CA LEU A 32 -8.97 16.47 7.90
C LEU A 32 -7.99 17.52 7.36
N ILE A 33 -8.30 18.10 6.21
CA ILE A 33 -7.53 19.17 5.57
C ILE A 33 -8.41 20.43 5.45
N ASP A 34 -7.80 21.59 5.18
CA ASP A 34 -8.52 22.88 5.11
C ASP A 34 -9.66 22.89 4.08
N ASP A 35 -9.51 22.12 2.99
CA ASP A 35 -10.49 22.00 1.89
C ASP A 35 -11.35 20.71 1.96
N GLY A 36 -11.19 19.85 2.99
CA GLY A 36 -11.88 18.56 3.03
C GLY A 36 -11.25 17.50 3.92
N PHE A 37 -11.14 16.27 3.42
CA PHE A 37 -10.57 15.13 4.13
C PHE A 37 -9.82 14.19 3.17
N GLU A 38 -8.84 13.46 3.70
CA GLU A 38 -8.07 12.46 2.97
C GLU A 38 -8.57 11.06 3.32
N VAL A 39 -8.68 10.19 2.32
CA VAL A 39 -9.05 8.78 2.48
C VAL A 39 -7.88 7.87 2.18
N GLU A 40 -7.60 6.96 3.09
CA GLU A 40 -6.64 5.89 2.91
C GLU A 40 -7.42 4.61 2.61
N ALA A 41 -7.01 3.88 1.56
CA ALA A 41 -7.59 2.60 1.23
C ALA A 41 -7.39 1.65 2.43
N VAL A 42 -8.49 1.24 3.05
CA VAL A 42 -8.47 0.11 3.98
C VAL A 42 -8.77 -1.12 3.16
N GLU A 43 -7.84 -2.05 3.16
CA GLU A 43 -8.06 -3.40 2.69
C GLU A 43 -9.23 -3.94 3.53
N SER A 44 -10.40 -3.99 2.89
CA SER A 44 -11.60 -4.50 3.54
C SER A 44 -11.36 -5.99 3.68
N ASP A 45 -11.12 -6.40 4.92
CA ASP A 45 -10.83 -7.78 5.36
C ASP A 45 -12.02 -8.70 5.00
N GLU A 46 -12.13 -9.03 3.72
CA GLU A 46 -12.95 -10.09 3.15
C GLU A 46 -12.06 -11.00 2.30
N SER A 47 -10.84 -11.27 2.77
CA SER A 47 -10.08 -12.44 2.36
C SER A 47 -9.03 -12.71 3.43
N GLU A 48 -9.23 -13.79 4.16
CA GLU A 48 -8.17 -14.54 4.82
C GLU A 48 -7.16 -14.95 3.74
N VAL A 49 -6.27 -14.04 3.38
CA VAL A 49 -4.99 -14.35 2.80
C VAL A 49 -3.99 -13.72 3.75
N GLU A 50 -3.11 -14.55 4.32
CA GLU A 50 -1.89 -14.05 4.93
C GLU A 50 -1.12 -13.31 3.84
N GLU A 51 -1.41 -12.02 3.68
CA GLU A 51 -0.63 -11.07 2.89
C GLU A 51 0.68 -10.93 3.65
N VAL A 52 1.60 -11.86 3.37
CA VAL A 52 3.02 -11.67 3.62
C VAL A 52 3.34 -10.30 3.03
N PRO A 53 3.72 -9.28 3.83
CA PRO A 53 3.89 -7.93 3.34
C PRO A 53 4.98 -7.95 2.25
N GLY A 54 4.60 -7.79 0.99
CA GLY A 54 5.52 -7.95 -0.15
C GLY A 54 4.91 -8.18 -1.53
N LYS A 55 3.59 -8.20 -1.67
CA LYS A 55 2.85 -8.12 -2.95
C LYS A 55 1.81 -7.04 -2.66
N GLU A 56 1.91 -5.81 -3.11
CA GLU A 56 1.84 -5.38 -4.50
C GLU A 56 2.66 -4.09 -4.63
N PHE A 57 3.98 -4.22 -4.72
CA PHE A 57 4.82 -3.05 -4.95
C PHE A 57 4.67 -2.65 -6.41
N GLY A 58 3.81 -1.66 -6.64
CA GLY A 58 3.43 -1.18 -7.96
C GLY A 58 4.65 -0.84 -8.80
N GLU A 59 4.71 -1.40 -10.00
CA GLU A 59 5.28 -0.88 -11.26
C GLU A 59 6.63 -0.13 -11.24
N GLY A 60 7.36 -0.16 -10.13
CA GLY A 60 8.70 0.37 -9.97
C GLY A 60 9.69 -0.73 -10.26
N TYR A 61 10.75 -0.40 -11.01
CA TYR A 61 11.88 -1.29 -11.24
C TYR A 61 12.60 -1.53 -9.90
N LEU A 62 12.07 -2.45 -9.11
CA LEU A 62 12.68 -2.89 -7.87
C LEU A 62 13.94 -3.67 -8.22
N MET A 63 15.04 -3.35 -7.56
CA MET A 63 16.25 -4.15 -7.61
C MET A 63 16.43 -4.82 -6.26
N TRP A 64 17.06 -5.98 -6.22
CA TRP A 64 17.53 -6.56 -4.96
C TRP A 64 19.03 -6.41 -4.86
N ARG A 65 19.50 -6.42 -3.61
CA ARG A 65 20.91 -6.45 -3.27
C ARG A 65 21.18 -7.50 -2.21
N CYS A 66 22.19 -8.32 -2.43
CA CYS A 66 22.73 -9.23 -1.43
C CYS A 66 23.63 -8.48 -0.44
N GLY A 67 23.37 -8.63 0.85
CA GLY A 67 24.20 -8.12 1.94
C GLY A 67 25.49 -8.91 2.18
N GLU A 68 25.56 -10.16 1.73
CA GLU A 68 26.73 -11.03 1.92
C GLU A 68 27.79 -10.83 0.82
N CYS A 69 27.40 -10.91 -0.45
CA CYS A 69 28.35 -10.78 -1.58
C CYS A 69 28.26 -9.46 -2.33
N GLY A 70 27.22 -8.64 -2.09
CA GLY A 70 27.01 -7.38 -2.81
C GLY A 70 26.39 -7.52 -4.20
N GLU A 71 25.99 -8.72 -4.63
CA GLU A 71 25.30 -8.95 -5.91
C GLU A 71 24.00 -8.15 -5.95
N MET A 72 23.71 -7.52 -7.08
CA MET A 72 22.48 -6.79 -7.32
C MET A 72 21.86 -7.21 -8.64
N ASP A 73 20.55 -7.41 -8.67
CA ASP A 73 19.84 -7.83 -9.88
C ASP A 73 18.37 -7.34 -9.84
N GLU A 74 17.66 -7.51 -10.94
CA GLU A 74 16.29 -7.04 -11.10
C GLU A 74 15.29 -7.91 -10.34
N LEU A 75 14.25 -7.28 -9.79
CA LEU A 75 13.21 -7.92 -8.99
C LEU A 75 11.91 -8.02 -9.83
N ASP A 76 11.95 -8.84 -10.89
CA ASP A 76 10.85 -8.97 -11.87
C ASP A 76 9.61 -9.70 -11.29
N GLU A 77 9.83 -10.80 -10.56
CA GLU A 77 8.75 -11.62 -9.96
C GLU A 77 8.79 -11.63 -8.41
N GLY A 78 9.71 -10.89 -7.80
CA GLY A 78 9.94 -10.83 -6.35
C GLY A 78 11.35 -11.22 -5.89
N LEU A 79 11.59 -11.19 -4.57
CA LEU A 79 12.91 -11.44 -3.98
C LEU A 79 13.29 -12.93 -4.07
N PRO A 80 14.49 -13.30 -4.58
CA PRO A 80 14.88 -14.70 -4.70
C PRO A 80 15.02 -15.38 -3.33
N GLU A 81 14.73 -16.69 -3.27
CA GLU A 81 14.87 -17.49 -2.03
C GLU A 81 16.33 -17.61 -1.56
N SER A 82 17.28 -17.46 -2.49
CA SER A 82 18.72 -17.53 -2.22
C SER A 82 19.49 -16.73 -3.27
N CYS A 83 20.63 -16.17 -2.90
CA CYS A 83 21.46 -15.41 -3.82
C CYS A 83 22.08 -16.35 -4.88
N PRO A 84 21.93 -16.08 -6.19
CA PRO A 84 22.48 -16.93 -7.25
C PRO A 84 24.02 -16.94 -7.29
N ASN A 85 24.66 -15.92 -6.71
CA ASN A 85 26.12 -15.78 -6.72
C ASN A 85 26.79 -16.55 -5.57
N CYS A 86 26.29 -16.36 -4.35
CA CYS A 86 26.94 -16.84 -3.13
C CYS A 86 26.09 -17.83 -2.33
N SER A 87 24.86 -18.14 -2.79
CA SER A 87 23.90 -19.00 -2.11
C SER A 87 23.50 -18.53 -0.70
N ALA A 88 23.63 -17.23 -0.42
CA ALA A 88 23.12 -16.64 0.82
C ALA A 88 21.58 -16.78 0.89
N PRO A 89 21.00 -16.96 2.09
CA PRO A 89 19.55 -17.08 2.26
C PRO A 89 18.85 -15.76 1.91
N LYS A 90 17.55 -15.81 1.59
CA LYS A 90 16.73 -14.61 1.34
C LYS A 90 16.82 -13.53 2.42
N GLU A 91 17.07 -13.91 3.67
CA GLU A 91 17.26 -13.00 4.80
C GLU A 91 18.46 -12.07 4.62
N ALA A 92 19.46 -12.51 3.85
CA ALA A 92 20.63 -11.73 3.47
C ALA A 92 20.42 -10.93 2.17
N ILE A 93 19.20 -10.88 1.65
CA ILE A 93 18.84 -10.17 0.42
C ILE A 93 17.85 -9.07 0.78
N THR A 94 18.08 -7.85 0.29
CA THR A 94 17.26 -6.68 0.60
C THR A 94 16.78 -6.04 -0.69
N ALA A 95 15.48 -5.73 -0.77
CA ALA A 95 14.94 -4.94 -1.86
C ALA A 95 15.38 -3.48 -1.74
N VAL A 96 15.85 -2.92 -2.83
CA VAL A 96 16.29 -1.53 -2.95
C VAL A 96 15.52 -0.85 -4.07
N GLU A 97 15.04 0.35 -3.79
CA GLU A 97 14.49 1.30 -4.76
C GLU A 97 15.65 2.19 -5.25
N GLU A 98 15.76 2.43 -6.56
CA GLU A 98 16.64 3.49 -7.08
C GLU A 98 15.96 4.86 -6.85
N ASP A 99 16.65 5.78 -6.15
CA ASP A 99 16.27 7.18 -5.91
C ASP A 99 16.34 8.04 -7.19
#